data_AF-A0A927J439-F1
#
_entry.id   AF-A0A927J439-F1
#
_cell.length_a   1.000
_cell.length_b   1.000
_cell.length_c   1.000
_cell.angle_alpha   90.00
_cell.angle_beta   90.00
_cell.angle_gamma   90.00
#
_symmetry.space_group_name_H-M   'P 1'
#
loop_
_entity.id
_entity.type
_entity.pdbx_description
1 polymer ?
#
loop_
_entity_poly.entity_id
_entity_poly.type
_entity_poly.pdbx_seq_one_letter_code
_entity_poly.pdbx_strand_id
1 'polypeptide(L)'
;MKKSFILFCFLISVVGISRAQESLKSDRFNPEGYSLIWQEEFNDLSSDNGKPAMPNTTRWSYETGDHGWGNNEIQHYVAGVSGIDTCTIVSDGTLKIIAKKKGRGVISARLNTLQSWTYGYFEARLKLPVGKGTWPAFWMLPRDFKTWPEDGEIDIMEEVGVRPNWTSSAIHTAAYNHKKGTHKTGEQYVPTAESEFHIYGLEWTPDYIKGYVDGKAHFIYHNNKAGDKTMWPFDKPFYLKLNLAWGGDWGGMKGVDETALPATYEVDYVRVYQKRSVPMITLNNGVQMPALGFGTHALNGSEARNSVANAISLGYRMIDTANIYANEEEVGEGIKKSGIERKDLFITTKLWVDDMGYEAAKKGFEASLRKLGTDYIDLYLIHRPRPHKDIKGSWKAMEEFYNEGKIKAIGVSNFDTDQLKELLSYAKVKPAVNQIETHVLFQQFAAQRDLNNMGIQMEAWSPLVGGRGDIFNNPILTAIGKKYNKSNAQIAIRWIIQRGIITVPRTSNLAYMSENLDVFDFELDAADMKQISDLDLNKTQFPEWE
;
A
#
# COMPACT_ATOMS: atom_id res chain seq x y z
N MET A 1 51.73 -54.65 9.69
CA MET A 1 51.23 -54.13 8.40
C MET A 1 49.87 -54.76 8.11
N LYS A 2 48.89 -53.93 7.73
CA LYS A 2 47.43 -54.20 7.64
C LYS A 2 46.71 -54.42 8.97
N LYS A 3 45.81 -53.49 9.31
CA LYS A 3 44.61 -53.75 10.14
C LYS A 3 43.45 -52.90 9.63
N SER A 4 42.40 -53.57 9.20
CA SER A 4 41.06 -53.03 8.95
C SER A 4 40.47 -52.48 10.25
N PHE A 5 39.65 -51.44 10.14
CA PHE A 5 38.63 -51.11 11.15
C PHE A 5 37.29 -50.85 10.46
N ILE A 6 36.32 -51.66 10.86
CA ILE A 6 34.87 -51.51 10.65
C ILE A 6 34.35 -50.78 11.90
N LEU A 7 33.55 -49.72 11.73
CA LEU A 7 32.56 -49.15 12.69
C LEU A 7 32.04 -47.82 12.11
N PHE A 8 30.78 -47.41 12.13
CA PHE A 8 29.51 -47.96 12.60
C PHE A 8 28.42 -47.12 11.93
N CYS A 9 27.29 -47.73 11.58
CA CYS A 9 26.10 -47.02 11.17
C CYS A 9 25.58 -46.12 12.30
N PHE A 10 25.31 -44.85 11.99
CA PHE A 10 24.21 -44.11 12.61
C PHE A 10 23.40 -43.45 11.50
N LEU A 11 22.32 -44.11 11.11
CA LEU A 11 21.20 -43.48 10.43
C LEU A 11 20.55 -42.52 11.42
N ILE A 12 20.66 -41.22 11.16
CA ILE A 12 19.67 -40.24 11.61
C ILE A 12 19.10 -39.63 10.32
N SER A 13 18.17 -40.36 9.71
CA SER A 13 17.25 -39.82 8.72
C SER A 13 16.13 -39.09 9.46
N VAL A 14 16.36 -37.83 9.80
CA VAL A 14 15.34 -36.94 10.34
C VAL A 14 15.30 -35.71 9.45
N VAL A 15 14.14 -35.58 8.78
CA VAL A 15 13.61 -34.37 8.15
C VAL A 15 14.27 -34.00 6.80
N GLY A 16 13.92 -34.78 5.78
CA GLY A 16 13.79 -34.30 4.40
C GLY A 16 12.48 -33.51 4.19
N ILE A 17 12.14 -32.63 5.14
CA ILE A 17 10.98 -31.73 5.09
C ILE A 17 11.43 -30.35 5.59
N SER A 18 12.22 -29.63 4.79
CA SER A 18 12.35 -28.17 5.00
C SER A 18 12.72 -27.38 3.75
N ARG A 19 12.89 -28.02 2.58
CA ARG A 19 13.25 -27.33 1.33
C ARG A 19 12.10 -27.11 0.35
N ALA A 20 10.90 -27.59 0.67
CA ALA A 20 9.71 -27.45 -0.18
C ALA A 20 8.69 -26.41 0.34
N GLN A 21 8.96 -25.76 1.48
CA GLN A 21 8.04 -24.81 2.11
C GLN A 21 8.54 -23.36 2.11
N GLU A 22 9.70 -23.10 1.51
CA GLU A 22 10.34 -21.77 1.45
C GLU A 22 10.35 -21.13 0.04
N SER A 23 9.57 -21.66 -0.91
CA SER A 23 9.52 -21.10 -2.29
C SER A 23 8.13 -20.71 -2.82
N LEU A 24 7.09 -20.69 -1.97
CA LEU A 24 5.73 -20.30 -2.39
C LEU A 24 5.26 -19.13 -1.52
N LYS A 25 5.59 -17.89 -1.92
CA LYS A 25 4.91 -16.62 -1.53
C LYS A 25 5.58 -15.38 -2.16
N SER A 26 5.89 -15.43 -3.46
CA SER A 26 6.31 -14.23 -4.21
C SER A 26 5.40 -13.90 -5.40
N ASP A 27 4.12 -14.26 -5.34
CA ASP A 27 3.13 -13.95 -6.38
C ASP A 27 2.32 -12.72 -6.00
N ARG A 28 2.98 -11.57 -5.78
CA ARG A 28 2.29 -10.29 -5.60
C ARG A 28 2.22 -9.58 -6.95
N PHE A 29 1.04 -9.61 -7.57
CA PHE A 29 0.71 -8.70 -8.67
C PHE A 29 0.04 -7.44 -8.11
N ASN A 30 0.77 -6.68 -7.30
CA ASN A 30 0.27 -5.38 -6.84
C ASN A 30 0.78 -4.30 -7.81
N PRO A 31 -0.09 -3.51 -8.48
CA PRO A 31 0.35 -2.39 -9.29
C PRO A 31 1.16 -1.39 -8.47
N GLU A 32 2.05 -0.66 -9.15
CA GLU A 32 2.98 0.24 -8.48
C GLU A 32 2.26 1.34 -7.66
N GLY A 33 2.76 1.61 -6.45
CA GLY A 33 2.27 2.69 -5.59
C GLY A 33 0.99 2.36 -4.81
N TYR A 34 0.45 1.15 -4.98
CA TYR A 34 -0.66 0.64 -4.18
C TYR A 34 -0.15 0.02 -2.88
N SER A 35 -0.83 0.27 -1.76
CA SER A 35 -0.56 -0.36 -0.47
C SER A 35 -1.76 -1.19 -0.04
N LEU A 36 -1.51 -2.32 0.61
CA LEU A 36 -2.57 -3.17 1.16
C LEU A 36 -3.30 -2.41 2.28
N ILE A 37 -4.62 -2.24 2.13
CA ILE A 37 -5.47 -1.54 3.10
C ILE A 37 -6.49 -2.45 3.76
N TRP A 38 -6.79 -3.59 3.14
CA TRP A 38 -7.71 -4.58 3.68
C TRP A 38 -7.40 -5.97 3.10
N GLN A 39 -7.55 -7.00 3.93
CA GLN A 39 -7.39 -8.39 3.49
C GLN A 39 -8.32 -9.33 4.27
N GLU A 40 -8.69 -10.42 3.61
CA GLU A 40 -9.24 -11.62 4.22
C GLU A 40 -8.45 -12.82 3.70
N GLU A 41 -7.84 -13.56 4.63
CA GLU A 41 -6.98 -14.71 4.33
C GLU A 41 -7.63 -16.03 4.78
N PHE A 42 -8.85 -15.98 5.33
CA PHE A 42 -9.64 -17.13 5.78
C PHE A 42 -8.88 -18.10 6.70
N ASN A 43 -8.01 -17.55 7.56
CA ASN A 43 -7.22 -18.30 8.55
C ASN A 43 -7.88 -18.38 9.92
N ASP A 44 -8.94 -17.60 10.16
CA ASP A 44 -9.60 -17.51 11.47
C ASP A 44 -10.50 -18.73 11.69
N LEU A 45 -9.98 -19.74 12.39
CA LEU A 45 -10.72 -20.93 12.81
C LEU A 45 -11.53 -20.62 14.08
N SER A 46 -12.75 -20.08 13.95
CA SER A 46 -13.69 -20.09 15.10
C SER A 46 -14.37 -21.47 15.17
N SER A 47 -13.68 -22.47 15.74
CA SER A 47 -14.31 -23.76 16.05
C SER A 47 -15.07 -23.66 17.37
N ASP A 48 -16.25 -23.04 17.35
CA ASP A 48 -17.18 -23.16 18.47
C ASP A 48 -17.98 -24.46 18.33
N ASN A 49 -17.74 -25.41 19.24
CA ASN A 49 -18.66 -26.50 19.61
C ASN A 49 -19.38 -27.21 18.45
N GLY A 50 -18.64 -27.68 17.44
CA GLY A 50 -19.18 -28.52 16.35
C GLY A 50 -19.92 -27.77 15.24
N LYS A 51 -19.88 -26.43 15.19
CA LYS A 51 -20.36 -25.65 14.05
C LYS A 51 -19.26 -25.49 12.98
N PRO A 52 -19.60 -25.46 11.68
CA PRO A 52 -18.65 -25.09 10.64
C PRO A 52 -18.00 -23.74 10.94
N ALA A 53 -16.70 -23.60 10.73
CA ALA A 53 -16.05 -22.29 10.77
C ALA A 53 -16.57 -21.48 9.58
N MET A 54 -17.03 -20.25 9.82
CA MET A 54 -17.68 -19.40 8.82
C MET A 54 -16.86 -18.14 8.59
N PRO A 55 -16.99 -17.47 7.42
CA PRO A 55 -16.38 -16.17 7.23
C PRO A 55 -16.85 -15.17 8.30
N ASN A 56 -15.89 -14.35 8.76
CA ASN A 56 -16.06 -13.46 9.90
C ASN A 56 -17.18 -12.44 9.65
N THR A 57 -18.22 -12.44 10.49
CA THR A 57 -19.41 -11.57 10.35
C THR A 57 -19.15 -10.10 10.66
N THR A 58 -17.97 -9.76 11.18
CA THR A 58 -17.49 -8.36 11.28
C THR A 58 -16.87 -7.85 9.98
N ARG A 59 -16.64 -8.73 9.00
CA ARG A 59 -16.09 -8.41 7.67
C ARG A 59 -17.08 -8.70 6.53
N TRP A 60 -17.91 -9.73 6.70
CA TRP A 60 -18.83 -10.21 5.68
C TRP A 60 -20.28 -10.21 6.18
N SER A 61 -21.21 -9.93 5.27
CA SER A 61 -22.65 -10.17 5.44
C SER A 61 -23.15 -11.12 4.37
N TYR A 62 -24.21 -11.86 4.68
CA TYR A 62 -24.91 -12.72 3.73
C TYR A 62 -26.06 -11.98 3.07
N GLU A 63 -26.21 -12.19 1.78
CA GLU A 63 -27.40 -11.78 1.03
C GLU A 63 -28.24 -13.02 0.77
N THR A 64 -29.44 -13.06 1.36
CA THR A 64 -30.38 -14.17 1.19
C THR A 64 -31.44 -13.80 0.19
N GLY A 65 -31.80 -14.73 -0.68
CA GLY A 65 -32.79 -14.52 -1.74
C GLY A 65 -33.38 -15.84 -2.18
N ASP A 66 -34.61 -15.80 -2.65
CA ASP A 66 -35.33 -16.98 -3.12
C ASP A 66 -35.07 -17.29 -4.60
N HIS A 67 -35.56 -18.44 -5.04
CA HIS A 67 -35.55 -18.86 -6.45
C HIS A 67 -36.00 -17.75 -7.40
N GLY A 68 -35.25 -17.57 -8.49
CA GLY A 68 -35.50 -16.57 -9.53
C GLY A 68 -34.95 -15.17 -9.23
N TRP A 69 -34.36 -14.96 -8.05
CA TRP A 69 -33.89 -13.65 -7.62
C TRP A 69 -32.54 -13.26 -8.21
N GLY A 70 -32.54 -12.20 -9.03
CA GLY A 70 -31.38 -11.68 -9.75
C GLY A 70 -31.57 -11.87 -11.26
N ASN A 71 -31.03 -12.98 -11.76
CA ASN A 71 -30.97 -13.39 -13.17
C ASN A 71 -31.68 -14.74 -13.39
N ASN A 72 -32.86 -14.91 -12.77
CA ASN A 72 -33.66 -16.13 -12.83
C ASN A 72 -32.93 -17.40 -12.33
N GLU A 73 -31.98 -17.26 -11.40
CA GLU A 73 -31.18 -18.38 -10.92
C GLU A 73 -32.02 -19.38 -10.11
N ILE A 74 -31.61 -20.65 -10.13
CA ILE A 74 -32.42 -21.75 -9.59
C ILE A 74 -32.30 -21.86 -8.07
N GLN A 75 -31.13 -21.51 -7.52
CA GLN A 75 -30.85 -21.65 -6.10
C GLN A 75 -31.61 -20.66 -5.21
N HIS A 76 -31.73 -21.02 -3.93
CA HIS A 76 -31.99 -20.08 -2.84
C HIS A 76 -30.66 -19.74 -2.15
N TYR A 77 -30.36 -18.45 -2.00
CA TYR A 77 -29.21 -18.02 -1.22
C TYR A 77 -29.54 -18.03 0.27
N VAL A 78 -28.71 -18.72 1.04
CA VAL A 78 -28.87 -18.87 2.50
C VAL A 78 -27.71 -18.21 3.23
N ALA A 79 -27.92 -17.90 4.51
CA ALA A 79 -26.89 -17.32 5.39
C ALA A 79 -25.88 -18.38 5.86
N GLY A 80 -25.22 -19.02 4.89
CA GLY A 80 -24.16 -19.99 5.08
C GLY A 80 -24.58 -21.39 5.53
N VAL A 81 -25.62 -21.54 6.35
CA VAL A 81 -26.19 -22.86 6.74
C VAL A 81 -27.71 -22.85 6.60
N SER A 82 -28.29 -23.97 6.16
CA SER A 82 -29.73 -24.17 6.08
C SER A 82 -30.11 -25.56 6.62
N GLY A 83 -30.51 -25.62 7.90
CA GLY A 83 -30.73 -26.90 8.59
C GLY A 83 -29.40 -27.60 8.85
N ILE A 84 -29.22 -28.80 8.29
CA ILE A 84 -27.95 -29.55 8.35
C ILE A 84 -27.01 -29.26 7.18
N ASP A 85 -27.47 -28.51 6.18
CA ASP A 85 -26.71 -28.24 4.97
C ASP A 85 -25.86 -26.97 5.08
N THR A 86 -24.56 -27.14 4.97
CA THR A 86 -23.57 -26.05 4.91
C THR A 86 -23.34 -25.60 3.47
N CYS A 87 -23.51 -24.30 3.21
CA CYS A 87 -23.26 -23.62 1.93
C CYS A 87 -22.04 -22.69 1.98
N THR A 88 -21.54 -22.33 3.16
CA THR A 88 -20.23 -21.71 3.32
C THR A 88 -19.46 -22.36 4.44
N ILE A 89 -18.16 -22.55 4.25
CA ILE A 89 -17.27 -23.04 5.30
C ILE A 89 -15.86 -22.53 5.04
N VAL A 90 -15.17 -22.15 6.10
CA VAL A 90 -13.74 -21.89 6.11
C VAL A 90 -13.04 -23.16 6.57
N SER A 91 -12.25 -23.78 5.69
CA SER A 91 -11.41 -24.92 6.04
C SER A 91 -10.14 -24.92 5.22
N ASP A 92 -9.07 -25.46 5.80
CA ASP A 92 -7.78 -25.62 5.11
C ASP A 92 -7.20 -24.28 4.59
N GLY A 93 -7.50 -23.18 5.30
CA GLY A 93 -7.06 -21.82 4.93
C GLY A 93 -7.86 -21.19 3.78
N THR A 94 -8.98 -21.76 3.36
CA THR A 94 -9.80 -21.23 2.26
C THR A 94 -11.27 -21.11 2.66
N LEU A 95 -11.98 -20.15 2.06
CA LEU A 95 -13.44 -20.12 2.03
C LEU A 95 -13.95 -21.02 0.91
N LYS A 96 -14.92 -21.88 1.23
CA LYS A 96 -15.66 -22.71 0.28
C LYS A 96 -17.10 -22.21 0.22
N ILE A 97 -17.55 -21.77 -0.96
CA ILE A 97 -18.96 -21.49 -1.25
C ILE A 97 -19.52 -22.68 -2.02
N ILE A 98 -20.52 -23.35 -1.46
CA ILE A 98 -20.99 -24.66 -1.91
C ILE A 98 -22.44 -24.54 -2.39
N ALA A 99 -22.68 -24.85 -3.66
CA ALA A 99 -24.03 -25.08 -4.18
C ALA A 99 -24.42 -26.54 -3.92
N LYS A 100 -25.58 -26.77 -3.29
CA LYS A 100 -26.03 -28.11 -2.89
C LYS A 100 -27.50 -28.33 -3.23
N LYS A 101 -27.84 -29.57 -3.56
CA LYS A 101 -29.23 -30.00 -3.71
C LYS A 101 -29.92 -30.03 -2.34
N LYS A 102 -31.14 -29.47 -2.26
CA LYS A 102 -32.00 -29.51 -1.08
C LYS A 102 -33.44 -29.80 -1.50
N GLY A 103 -33.88 -31.04 -1.30
CA GLY A 103 -35.16 -31.52 -1.81
C GLY A 103 -35.20 -31.42 -3.33
N ARG A 104 -36.15 -30.64 -3.87
CA ARG A 104 -36.29 -30.36 -5.31
C ARG A 104 -35.56 -29.09 -5.76
N GLY A 105 -35.00 -28.32 -4.85
CA GLY A 105 -34.29 -27.08 -5.14
C GLY A 105 -32.78 -27.20 -4.94
N VAL A 106 -32.10 -26.07 -5.14
CA VAL A 106 -30.67 -25.90 -4.86
C VAL A 106 -30.52 -24.78 -3.83
N ILE A 107 -29.54 -24.88 -2.95
CA ILE A 107 -29.14 -23.82 -2.02
C ILE A 107 -27.68 -23.46 -2.28
N SER A 108 -27.34 -22.20 -2.06
CA SER A 108 -25.96 -21.68 -2.16
C SER A 108 -25.79 -20.44 -1.28
N ALA A 109 -24.69 -19.71 -1.39
CA ALA A 109 -24.46 -18.46 -0.67
C ALA A 109 -23.95 -17.33 -1.58
N ARG A 110 -24.26 -16.11 -1.14
CA ARG A 110 -23.77 -14.83 -1.67
C ARG A 110 -23.34 -13.98 -0.49
N LEU A 111 -22.11 -13.44 -0.57
CA LEU A 111 -21.49 -12.65 0.49
C LEU A 111 -21.16 -11.26 -0.01
N ASN A 112 -21.27 -10.27 0.88
CA ASN A 112 -20.87 -8.89 0.68
C ASN A 112 -19.84 -8.50 1.74
N THR A 113 -18.81 -7.75 1.36
CA THR A 113 -18.00 -7.05 2.36
C THR A 113 -18.84 -6.03 3.12
N LEU A 114 -18.52 -5.80 4.40
CA LEU A 114 -19.10 -4.69 5.17
C LEU A 114 -18.40 -3.36 4.90
N GLN A 115 -17.16 -3.40 4.42
CA GLN A 115 -16.43 -2.22 3.94
C GLN A 115 -16.63 -2.03 2.44
N SER A 116 -16.52 -0.78 2.00
CA SER A 116 -16.65 -0.38 0.59
C SER A 116 -15.51 0.57 0.22
N TRP A 117 -15.07 0.54 -1.03
CA TRP A 117 -13.96 1.36 -1.52
C TRP A 117 -14.33 2.11 -2.79
N THR A 118 -13.73 3.28 -2.99
CA THR A 118 -13.72 3.97 -4.29
C THR A 118 -12.30 3.92 -4.81
N TYR A 119 -12.10 3.36 -6.01
CA TYR A 119 -10.78 3.09 -6.57
C TYR A 119 -9.93 2.13 -5.74
N GLY A 120 -8.96 1.51 -6.39
CA GLY A 120 -8.13 0.51 -5.74
C GLY A 120 -7.59 -0.50 -6.74
N TYR A 121 -6.76 -1.38 -6.23
CA TYR A 121 -6.47 -2.65 -6.86
C TYR A 121 -7.09 -3.74 -5.98
N PHE A 122 -7.97 -4.54 -6.58
CA PHE A 122 -8.76 -5.56 -5.89
C PHE A 122 -8.33 -6.90 -6.46
N GLU A 123 -8.00 -7.87 -5.62
CA GLU A 123 -7.67 -9.20 -6.09
C GLU A 123 -8.23 -10.28 -5.19
N ALA A 124 -8.48 -11.44 -5.79
CA ALA A 124 -8.75 -12.66 -5.05
C ALA A 124 -8.07 -13.83 -5.74
N ARG A 125 -7.64 -14.82 -4.93
CA ARG A 125 -7.09 -16.07 -5.44
C ARG A 125 -8.15 -17.16 -5.37
N LEU A 126 -8.55 -17.65 -6.53
CA LEU A 126 -9.83 -18.34 -6.75
C LEU A 126 -9.61 -19.65 -7.51
N LYS A 127 -10.31 -20.71 -7.10
CA LYS A 127 -10.44 -21.97 -7.86
C LYS A 127 -11.92 -22.19 -8.14
N LEU A 128 -12.27 -22.29 -9.41
CA LEU A 128 -13.65 -22.26 -9.89
C LEU A 128 -14.32 -23.65 -9.79
N PRO A 129 -15.64 -23.71 -9.57
CA PRO A 129 -16.38 -24.97 -9.51
C PRO A 129 -16.58 -25.59 -10.89
N VAL A 130 -16.43 -26.92 -10.96
CA VAL A 130 -16.80 -27.70 -12.15
C VAL A 130 -18.32 -27.93 -12.19
N GLY A 131 -18.91 -27.83 -13.38
CA GLY A 131 -20.21 -28.44 -13.65
C GLY A 131 -21.15 -27.55 -14.45
N LYS A 132 -21.83 -28.14 -15.44
CA LYS A 132 -22.80 -27.40 -16.24
C LYS A 132 -23.95 -26.89 -15.35
N GLY A 133 -24.06 -25.56 -15.25
CA GLY A 133 -25.02 -24.89 -14.38
C GLY A 133 -24.36 -24.00 -13.34
N THR A 134 -23.06 -24.14 -13.06
CA THR A 134 -22.35 -23.24 -12.15
C THR A 134 -22.22 -21.84 -12.75
N TRP A 135 -22.27 -20.83 -11.88
CA TRP A 135 -21.94 -19.44 -12.20
C TRP A 135 -21.27 -18.78 -10.98
N PRO A 136 -19.96 -19.01 -10.75
CA PRO A 136 -19.18 -18.30 -9.74
C PRO A 136 -18.97 -16.83 -10.14
N ALA A 137 -18.93 -15.93 -9.16
CA ALA A 137 -18.62 -14.52 -9.41
C ALA A 137 -17.79 -13.90 -8.27
N PHE A 138 -16.82 -13.08 -8.67
CA PHE A 138 -16.12 -12.07 -7.86
C PHE A 138 -16.35 -10.71 -8.50
N TRP A 139 -17.13 -9.85 -7.84
CA TRP A 139 -17.72 -8.68 -8.48
C TRP A 139 -18.04 -7.58 -7.46
N MET A 140 -18.54 -6.45 -7.93
CA MET A 140 -18.75 -5.26 -7.11
C MET A 140 -20.04 -4.53 -7.46
N LEU A 141 -20.73 -4.03 -6.41
CA LEU A 141 -21.88 -3.14 -6.53
C LEU A 141 -21.74 -1.90 -5.64
N PRO A 142 -22.35 -0.77 -6.01
CA PRO A 142 -22.23 0.47 -5.26
C PRO A 142 -22.89 0.36 -3.89
N ARG A 143 -22.29 1.02 -2.91
CA ARG A 143 -22.77 1.05 -1.53
C ARG A 143 -24.19 1.60 -1.41
N ASP A 144 -24.52 2.55 -2.27
CA ASP A 144 -25.81 3.24 -2.34
C ASP A 144 -26.70 2.71 -3.49
N PHE A 145 -26.51 1.45 -3.89
CA PHE A 145 -27.23 0.81 -4.99
C PHE A 145 -28.76 0.98 -4.89
N LYS A 146 -29.38 1.41 -6.00
CA LYS A 146 -30.83 1.57 -6.16
C LYS A 146 -31.33 0.82 -7.38
N THR A 147 -30.63 0.90 -8.51
CA THR A 147 -31.11 0.36 -9.78
C THR A 147 -29.97 -0.08 -10.68
N TRP A 148 -30.12 -1.29 -11.23
CA TRP A 148 -29.24 -1.83 -12.25
C TRP A 148 -29.81 -1.56 -13.66
N PRO A 149 -28.99 -1.18 -14.65
CA PRO A 149 -27.53 -0.99 -14.59
C PRO A 149 -27.11 0.48 -14.33
N GLU A 150 -28.04 1.37 -14.00
CA GLU A 150 -27.79 2.81 -13.89
C GLU A 150 -26.74 3.17 -12.84
N ASP A 151 -26.71 2.45 -11.73
CA ASP A 151 -25.78 2.71 -10.64
C ASP A 151 -24.37 2.13 -10.86
N GLY A 152 -24.19 1.32 -11.90
CA GLY A 152 -22.93 0.64 -12.21
C GLY A 152 -22.76 -0.71 -11.54
N GLU A 153 -22.07 -1.62 -12.23
CA GLU A 153 -21.62 -2.92 -11.74
C GLU A 153 -20.25 -3.23 -12.36
N ILE A 154 -19.37 -3.84 -11.58
CA ILE A 154 -18.02 -4.24 -12.02
C ILE A 154 -17.83 -5.72 -11.72
N ASP A 155 -17.72 -6.51 -12.77
CA ASP A 155 -17.46 -7.95 -12.67
C ASP A 155 -15.96 -8.18 -12.85
N ILE A 156 -15.28 -8.55 -11.77
CA ILE A 156 -13.83 -8.79 -11.77
C ILE A 156 -13.55 -10.16 -12.39
N MET A 157 -14.31 -11.17 -11.98
CA MET A 157 -14.27 -12.52 -12.53
C MET A 157 -15.67 -13.11 -12.50
N GLU A 158 -16.13 -13.58 -13.66
CA GLU A 158 -17.25 -14.50 -13.81
C GLU A 158 -16.88 -15.66 -14.72
N GLU A 159 -17.51 -16.81 -14.49
CA GLU A 159 -17.43 -18.01 -15.33
C GLU A 159 -18.81 -18.67 -15.37
N VAL A 160 -19.09 -19.44 -16.42
CA VAL A 160 -20.29 -20.28 -16.50
C VAL A 160 -19.90 -21.69 -16.92
N GLY A 161 -20.29 -22.71 -16.13
CA GLY A 161 -19.81 -24.09 -16.30
C GLY A 161 -20.21 -24.79 -17.60
N VAL A 162 -21.00 -24.15 -18.47
CA VAL A 162 -21.25 -24.58 -19.86
C VAL A 162 -20.09 -24.25 -20.81
N ARG A 163 -19.21 -23.33 -20.41
CA ARG A 163 -17.96 -22.95 -21.07
C ARG A 163 -16.82 -23.05 -20.06
N PRO A 164 -16.47 -24.27 -19.63
CA PRO A 164 -15.47 -24.48 -18.60
C PRO A 164 -14.16 -23.76 -18.94
N ASN A 165 -13.53 -23.17 -17.92
CA ASN A 165 -12.25 -22.47 -18.01
C ASN A 165 -12.26 -21.16 -18.84
N TRP A 166 -13.42 -20.69 -19.30
CA TRP A 166 -13.56 -19.36 -19.90
C TRP A 166 -14.04 -18.37 -18.85
N THR A 167 -13.15 -17.50 -18.41
CA THR A 167 -13.46 -16.45 -17.44
C THR A 167 -13.68 -15.12 -18.15
N SER A 168 -14.37 -14.22 -17.47
CA SER A 168 -14.68 -12.90 -18.00
C SER A 168 -14.59 -11.81 -16.94
N SER A 169 -14.22 -10.61 -17.38
CA SER A 169 -14.46 -9.37 -16.63
C SER A 169 -15.40 -8.50 -17.45
N ALA A 170 -16.32 -7.82 -16.79
CA ALA A 170 -17.28 -6.94 -17.43
C ALA A 170 -17.52 -5.67 -16.61
N ILE A 171 -18.07 -4.67 -17.29
CA ILE A 171 -18.70 -3.54 -16.62
C ILE A 171 -20.12 -3.39 -17.16
N HIS A 172 -21.04 -3.04 -16.28
CA HIS A 172 -22.41 -2.72 -16.65
C HIS A 172 -22.77 -1.30 -16.22
N THR A 173 -23.33 -0.56 -17.17
CA THR A 173 -23.77 0.83 -17.02
C THR A 173 -25.08 1.04 -17.78
N ALA A 174 -25.72 2.19 -17.60
CA ALA A 174 -26.89 2.56 -18.39
C ALA A 174 -26.62 2.50 -19.91
N ALA A 175 -25.41 2.88 -20.34
CA ALA A 175 -25.00 2.85 -21.75
C ALA A 175 -24.57 1.46 -22.23
N TYR A 176 -23.87 0.70 -21.37
CA TYR A 176 -23.23 -0.57 -21.73
C TYR A 176 -23.75 -1.72 -20.85
N ASN A 177 -24.69 -2.51 -21.36
CA ASN A 177 -25.23 -3.66 -20.62
C ASN A 177 -25.82 -4.72 -21.56
N HIS A 178 -26.03 -5.92 -21.01
CA HIS A 178 -26.49 -7.08 -21.78
C HIS A 178 -27.94 -6.92 -22.29
N LYS A 179 -28.83 -6.25 -21.55
CA LYS A 179 -30.24 -6.02 -21.99
C LYS A 179 -30.33 -5.20 -23.28
N LYS A 180 -29.34 -4.35 -23.54
CA LYS A 180 -29.22 -3.54 -24.77
C LYS A 180 -28.30 -4.15 -25.83
N GLY A 181 -27.62 -5.26 -25.53
CA GLY A 181 -26.60 -5.82 -26.42
C GLY A 181 -25.35 -4.94 -26.56
N THR A 182 -25.09 -4.03 -25.61
CA THR A 182 -23.97 -3.07 -25.65
C THR A 182 -22.92 -3.33 -24.57
N HIS A 183 -22.95 -4.50 -23.93
CA HIS A 183 -22.04 -4.86 -22.85
C HIS A 183 -20.56 -4.73 -23.24
N LYS A 184 -19.72 -4.41 -22.26
CA LYS A 184 -18.26 -4.36 -22.38
C LYS A 184 -17.70 -5.50 -21.53
N THR A 185 -17.25 -6.55 -22.21
CA THR A 185 -16.76 -7.78 -21.57
C THR A 185 -15.46 -8.18 -22.23
N GLY A 186 -14.47 -8.56 -21.42
CA GLY A 186 -13.24 -9.21 -21.87
C GLY A 186 -13.23 -10.65 -21.39
N GLU A 187 -13.24 -11.60 -22.32
CA GLU A 187 -13.16 -13.04 -22.00
C GLU A 187 -11.73 -13.54 -22.20
N GLN A 188 -11.31 -14.50 -21.36
CA GLN A 188 -10.03 -15.17 -21.49
C GLN A 188 -10.17 -16.66 -21.16
N TYR A 189 -9.47 -17.50 -21.93
CA TYR A 189 -9.32 -18.91 -21.59
C TYR A 189 -8.20 -19.10 -20.57
N VAL A 190 -8.52 -19.73 -19.45
CA VAL A 190 -7.63 -19.99 -18.31
C VAL A 190 -7.60 -21.50 -18.08
N PRO A 191 -6.65 -22.24 -18.70
CA PRO A 191 -6.75 -23.68 -18.90
C PRO A 191 -7.04 -24.54 -17.66
N THR A 192 -6.63 -24.08 -16.48
CA THR A 192 -6.75 -24.81 -15.21
C THR A 192 -7.65 -24.10 -14.19
N ALA A 193 -8.49 -23.14 -14.61
CA ALA A 193 -9.34 -22.35 -13.69
C ALA A 193 -10.25 -23.18 -12.78
N GLU A 194 -10.75 -24.32 -13.26
CA GLU A 194 -11.61 -25.22 -12.46
C GLU A 194 -10.81 -26.25 -11.62
N SER A 195 -9.49 -26.37 -11.84
CA SER A 195 -8.64 -27.38 -11.20
C SER A 195 -7.55 -26.80 -10.29
N GLU A 196 -7.13 -25.57 -10.54
CA GLU A 196 -6.04 -24.87 -9.85
C GLU A 196 -6.50 -23.48 -9.40
N PHE A 197 -5.77 -22.89 -8.46
CA PHE A 197 -6.02 -21.51 -8.03
C PHE A 197 -5.32 -20.52 -8.95
N HIS A 198 -6.07 -19.51 -9.38
CA HIS A 198 -5.58 -18.38 -10.17
C HIS A 198 -5.85 -17.06 -9.45
N ILE A 199 -5.10 -16.02 -9.78
CA ILE A 199 -5.30 -14.67 -9.23
C ILE A 199 -6.13 -13.87 -10.23
N TYR A 200 -7.28 -13.36 -9.77
CA TYR A 200 -8.15 -12.48 -10.55
C TYR A 200 -8.11 -11.10 -9.94
N GLY A 201 -7.79 -10.10 -10.74
CA GLY A 201 -7.47 -8.74 -10.28
C GLY A 201 -8.19 -7.65 -11.05
N LEU A 202 -8.39 -6.51 -10.40
CA LEU A 202 -9.00 -5.31 -10.96
C LEU A 202 -8.22 -4.07 -10.53
N GLU A 203 -7.66 -3.31 -11.46
CA GLU A 203 -7.19 -1.94 -11.20
C GLU A 203 -8.28 -0.95 -11.58
N TRP A 204 -8.84 -0.26 -10.59
CA TRP A 204 -9.88 0.76 -10.75
C TRP A 204 -9.33 2.12 -10.32
N THR A 205 -9.34 3.06 -11.26
CA THR A 205 -8.89 4.44 -11.11
C THR A 205 -9.97 5.41 -11.60
N PRO A 206 -9.85 6.73 -11.39
CA PRO A 206 -10.73 7.69 -12.03
C PRO A 206 -10.69 7.64 -13.56
N ASP A 207 -9.61 7.12 -14.15
CA ASP A 207 -9.34 7.16 -15.59
C ASP A 207 -9.74 5.88 -16.32
N TYR A 208 -9.69 4.74 -15.63
CA TYR A 208 -9.99 3.43 -16.22
C TYR A 208 -10.29 2.37 -15.16
N ILE A 209 -10.94 1.31 -15.61
CA ILE A 209 -11.10 0.03 -14.93
C ILE A 209 -10.41 -1.03 -15.79
N LYS A 210 -9.50 -1.82 -15.23
CA LYS A 210 -8.71 -2.80 -15.97
C LYS A 210 -8.68 -4.14 -15.23
N GLY A 211 -9.02 -5.21 -15.94
CA GLY A 211 -9.09 -6.57 -15.40
C GLY A 211 -7.84 -7.40 -15.72
N TYR A 212 -7.47 -8.28 -14.79
CA TYR A 212 -6.27 -9.12 -14.84
C TYR A 212 -6.57 -10.56 -14.46
N VAL A 213 -5.89 -11.50 -15.13
CA VAL A 213 -5.76 -12.89 -14.69
C VAL A 213 -4.27 -13.23 -14.60
N ASP A 214 -3.82 -13.71 -13.44
CA ASP A 214 -2.42 -14.02 -13.13
C ASP A 214 -1.45 -12.90 -13.55
N GLY A 215 -1.86 -11.65 -13.27
CA GLY A 215 -1.11 -10.44 -13.60
C GLY A 215 -1.10 -10.04 -15.07
N LYS A 216 -1.82 -10.75 -15.95
CA LYS A 216 -1.96 -10.37 -17.35
C LYS A 216 -3.26 -9.63 -17.57
N ALA A 217 -3.16 -8.41 -18.07
CA ALA A 217 -4.35 -7.62 -18.41
C ALA A 217 -5.08 -8.26 -19.61
N HIS A 218 -6.40 -8.41 -19.50
CA HIS A 218 -7.26 -8.95 -20.57
C HIS A 218 -8.49 -8.07 -20.85
N PHE A 219 -8.76 -7.09 -19.98
CA PHE A 219 -9.89 -6.19 -20.10
C PHE A 219 -9.48 -4.76 -19.70
N ILE A 220 -9.98 -3.76 -20.42
CA ILE A 220 -9.85 -2.35 -20.02
C ILE A 220 -11.08 -1.55 -20.48
N TYR A 221 -11.58 -0.70 -19.59
CA TYR A 221 -12.66 0.25 -19.83
C TYR A 221 -12.21 1.65 -19.40
N HIS A 222 -12.21 2.59 -20.35
CA HIS A 222 -11.72 3.96 -20.12
C HIS A 222 -12.84 4.93 -19.78
N ASN A 223 -12.59 5.81 -18.82
CA ASN A 223 -13.39 7.00 -18.60
C ASN A 223 -13.06 8.02 -19.69
N ASN A 224 -14.06 8.41 -20.48
CA ASN A 224 -13.88 9.45 -21.50
C ASN A 224 -13.77 10.86 -20.94
N LYS A 225 -13.88 11.03 -19.61
CA LYS A 225 -13.79 12.30 -18.88
C LYS A 225 -14.86 13.32 -19.23
N ALA A 226 -15.98 12.87 -19.82
CA ALA A 226 -17.11 13.74 -20.16
C ALA A 226 -18.03 14.04 -18.97
N GLY A 227 -17.85 13.38 -17.82
CA GLY A 227 -18.73 13.50 -16.66
C GLY A 227 -20.11 12.85 -16.85
N ASP A 228 -20.28 12.03 -17.88
CA ASP A 228 -21.52 11.34 -18.19
C ASP A 228 -21.67 10.06 -17.33
N LYS A 229 -22.54 10.15 -16.32
CA LYS A 229 -22.83 9.03 -15.41
C LYS A 229 -23.46 7.83 -16.10
N THR A 230 -24.05 7.99 -17.29
CA THR A 230 -24.61 6.85 -18.03
C THR A 230 -23.51 5.93 -18.57
N MET A 231 -22.30 6.47 -18.77
CA MET A 231 -21.10 5.73 -19.19
C MET A 231 -20.14 5.47 -18.04
N TRP A 232 -20.07 6.36 -17.05
CA TRP A 232 -19.13 6.24 -15.92
C TRP A 232 -19.82 6.50 -14.57
N PRO A 233 -20.58 5.54 -14.02
CA PRO A 233 -21.17 5.63 -12.69
C PRO A 233 -20.21 5.25 -11.55
N PHE A 234 -18.90 5.15 -11.82
CA PHE A 234 -17.89 4.52 -10.95
C PHE A 234 -17.09 5.53 -10.11
N ASP A 235 -17.65 6.70 -9.78
CA ASP A 235 -17.00 7.71 -8.93
C ASP A 235 -17.56 7.68 -7.49
N LYS A 236 -17.94 6.49 -7.00
CA LYS A 236 -18.56 6.27 -5.69
C LYS A 236 -18.11 4.94 -5.07
N PRO A 237 -18.32 4.70 -3.77
CA PRO A 237 -17.85 3.47 -3.12
C PRO A 237 -18.63 2.22 -3.52
N PHE A 238 -17.94 1.11 -3.71
CA PHE A 238 -18.51 -0.21 -4.04
C PHE A 238 -18.15 -1.26 -2.98
N TYR A 239 -19.09 -2.16 -2.67
CA TYR A 239 -18.84 -3.39 -1.91
C TYR A 239 -18.26 -4.47 -2.83
N LEU A 240 -17.38 -5.32 -2.29
CA LEU A 240 -16.98 -6.56 -2.96
C LEU A 240 -17.98 -7.67 -2.66
N LYS A 241 -18.22 -8.52 -3.66
CA LYS A 241 -19.19 -9.60 -3.62
C LYS A 241 -18.56 -10.91 -4.09
N LEU A 242 -18.98 -12.01 -3.44
CA LEU A 242 -18.63 -13.38 -3.83
C LEU A 242 -19.90 -14.22 -3.84
N ASN A 243 -20.13 -15.00 -4.89
CA ASN A 243 -21.19 -15.99 -4.90
C ASN A 243 -20.89 -17.18 -5.80
N LEU A 244 -21.68 -18.24 -5.58
CA LEU A 244 -21.87 -19.32 -6.54
C LEU A 244 -23.35 -19.41 -6.90
N ALA A 245 -23.73 -18.96 -8.08
CA ALA A 245 -25.07 -19.16 -8.64
C ALA A 245 -25.19 -20.55 -9.31
N TRP A 246 -26.42 -21.00 -9.49
CA TRP A 246 -26.77 -22.26 -10.16
C TRP A 246 -27.91 -22.04 -11.16
N GLY A 247 -27.67 -22.33 -12.43
CA GLY A 247 -28.62 -22.09 -13.51
C GLY A 247 -28.71 -20.60 -13.88
N GLY A 248 -29.93 -20.08 -13.96
CA GLY A 248 -30.19 -18.70 -14.40
C GLY A 248 -30.08 -18.50 -15.91
N ASP A 249 -30.30 -17.27 -16.34
CA ASP A 249 -30.33 -16.89 -17.75
C ASP A 249 -29.00 -17.18 -18.47
N TRP A 250 -27.87 -17.14 -17.75
CA TRP A 250 -26.54 -17.39 -18.32
C TRP A 250 -25.94 -18.74 -17.92
N GLY A 251 -25.77 -19.03 -16.62
CA GLY A 251 -25.24 -20.32 -16.15
C GLY A 251 -26.08 -21.53 -16.60
N GLY A 252 -27.40 -21.33 -16.75
CA GLY A 252 -28.37 -22.33 -17.18
C GLY A 252 -28.73 -22.30 -18.66
N MET A 253 -28.07 -21.48 -19.49
CA MET A 253 -28.48 -21.24 -20.89
C MET A 253 -28.50 -22.50 -21.77
N LYS A 254 -27.82 -23.58 -21.39
CA LYS A 254 -27.88 -24.91 -22.03
C LYS A 254 -28.35 -26.01 -21.07
N GLY A 255 -29.22 -25.64 -20.13
CA GLY A 255 -29.68 -26.49 -19.04
C GLY A 255 -28.62 -26.69 -17.95
N VAL A 256 -29.01 -27.37 -16.87
CA VAL A 256 -28.14 -27.71 -15.74
C VAL A 256 -27.86 -29.21 -15.68
N ASP A 257 -26.77 -29.59 -15.03
CA ASP A 257 -26.43 -30.97 -14.70
C ASP A 257 -26.31 -31.14 -13.19
N GLU A 258 -27.40 -31.55 -12.55
CA GLU A 258 -27.43 -31.72 -11.09
C GLU A 258 -26.49 -32.81 -10.57
N THR A 259 -25.93 -33.67 -11.42
CA THR A 259 -24.92 -34.66 -10.99
C THR A 259 -23.60 -34.01 -10.58
N ALA A 260 -23.37 -32.75 -10.97
CA ALA A 260 -22.24 -31.94 -10.51
C ALA A 260 -22.45 -31.36 -9.10
N LEU A 261 -23.64 -31.48 -8.49
CA LEU A 261 -23.87 -31.04 -7.12
C LEU A 261 -23.38 -32.11 -6.12
N PRO A 262 -22.68 -31.73 -5.04
CA PRO A 262 -22.35 -30.37 -4.66
C PRO A 262 -21.19 -29.76 -5.48
N ALA A 263 -21.38 -28.53 -5.96
CA ALA A 263 -20.35 -27.77 -6.65
C ALA A 263 -19.72 -26.78 -5.68
N THR A 264 -18.38 -26.65 -5.69
CA THR A 264 -17.64 -25.85 -4.70
C THR A 264 -16.76 -24.81 -5.37
N TYR A 265 -16.98 -23.56 -5.03
CA TYR A 265 -16.13 -22.42 -5.39
C TYR A 265 -15.20 -22.10 -4.22
N GLU A 266 -13.89 -22.18 -4.44
CA GLU A 266 -12.88 -22.00 -3.38
C GLU A 266 -12.14 -20.66 -3.52
N VAL A 267 -12.02 -19.96 -2.40
CA VAL A 267 -11.41 -18.64 -2.28
C VAL A 267 -10.30 -18.73 -1.23
N ASP A 268 -9.06 -18.58 -1.68
CA ASP A 268 -7.86 -18.62 -0.82
C ASP A 268 -7.69 -17.30 -0.06
N TYR A 269 -7.77 -16.17 -0.75
CA TYR A 269 -7.78 -14.86 -0.12
C TYR A 269 -8.55 -13.84 -0.96
N VAL A 270 -8.91 -12.72 -0.32
CA VAL A 270 -9.36 -11.48 -0.96
C VAL A 270 -8.55 -10.32 -0.40
N ARG A 271 -7.99 -9.47 -1.25
CA ARG A 271 -7.18 -8.32 -0.86
C ARG A 271 -7.59 -7.06 -1.59
N VAL A 272 -7.50 -5.94 -0.88
CA VAL A 272 -7.74 -4.60 -1.43
C VAL A 272 -6.54 -3.72 -1.14
N TYR A 273 -6.08 -3.08 -2.20
CA TYR A 273 -4.98 -2.13 -2.18
C TYR A 273 -5.49 -0.78 -2.68
N GLN A 274 -4.93 0.32 -2.17
CA GLN A 274 -5.19 1.66 -2.72
C GLN A 274 -3.87 2.41 -2.91
N LYS A 275 -3.83 3.30 -3.91
CA LYS A 275 -2.70 4.22 -4.04
C LYS A 275 -2.66 5.12 -2.81
N ARG A 276 -1.55 5.07 -2.07
CA ARG A 276 -1.27 6.07 -1.06
C ARG A 276 -0.58 7.24 -1.75
N SER A 277 -1.28 8.35 -1.93
CA SER A 277 -0.68 9.58 -2.45
C SER A 277 -0.12 10.40 -1.30
N VAL A 278 1.20 10.46 -1.19
CA VAL A 278 1.87 11.46 -0.37
C VAL A 278 1.73 12.82 -1.08
N PRO A 279 1.13 13.85 -0.45
CA PRO A 279 1.04 15.18 -1.05
C PRO A 279 2.42 15.75 -1.38
N MET A 280 2.51 16.54 -2.45
CA MET A 280 3.73 17.24 -2.82
C MET A 280 3.72 18.67 -2.27
N ILE A 281 4.85 19.12 -1.76
CA ILE A 281 5.13 20.50 -1.37
C ILE A 281 5.99 21.14 -2.45
N THR A 282 5.64 22.36 -2.87
CA THR A 282 6.45 23.13 -3.81
C THR A 282 7.49 23.93 -3.04
N LEU A 283 8.76 23.62 -3.25
CA LEU A 283 9.88 24.37 -2.69
C LEU A 283 9.99 25.77 -3.33
N ASN A 284 10.75 26.67 -2.70
CA ASN A 284 10.90 28.06 -3.17
C ASN A 284 11.55 28.22 -4.56
N ASN A 285 12.12 27.15 -5.10
CA ASN A 285 12.69 27.07 -6.43
C ASN A 285 11.81 26.28 -7.43
N GLY A 286 10.56 25.94 -7.05
CA GLY A 286 9.57 25.26 -7.88
C GLY A 286 9.65 23.72 -7.89
N VAL A 287 10.69 23.13 -7.28
CA VAL A 287 10.82 21.68 -7.16
C VAL A 287 9.70 21.10 -6.30
N GLN A 288 9.12 19.98 -6.73
CA GLN A 288 8.11 19.23 -5.98
C GLN A 288 8.80 18.23 -5.04
N MET A 289 8.52 18.31 -3.75
CA MET A 289 9.06 17.42 -2.70
C MET A 289 7.92 16.70 -1.98
N PRO A 290 7.95 15.36 -1.82
CA PRO A 290 6.93 14.65 -1.05
C PRO A 290 6.89 15.13 0.42
N ALA A 291 5.69 15.31 0.97
CA ALA A 291 5.50 15.75 2.36
C ALA A 291 5.96 14.74 3.42
N LEU A 292 6.18 13.48 3.02
CA LEU A 292 6.62 12.39 3.86
C LEU A 292 7.65 11.53 3.12
N GLY A 293 8.78 11.27 3.78
CA GLY A 293 9.85 10.42 3.26
C GLY A 293 10.28 9.34 4.24
N PHE A 294 11.23 8.52 3.79
CA PHE A 294 11.80 7.44 4.57
C PHE A 294 13.22 7.81 5.02
N GLY A 295 13.43 7.97 6.33
CA GLY A 295 14.74 8.23 6.91
C GLY A 295 15.57 6.95 7.04
N THR A 296 16.88 7.05 6.80
CA THR A 296 17.78 5.88 6.76
C THR A 296 18.82 5.83 7.87
N HIS A 297 18.85 6.80 8.78
CA HIS A 297 19.80 6.84 9.89
C HIS A 297 19.81 5.51 10.68
N ALA A 298 21.02 5.03 11.00
CA ALA A 298 21.28 3.78 11.71
C ALA A 298 20.71 2.50 11.04
N LEU A 299 20.43 2.52 9.73
CA LEU A 299 20.24 1.30 8.94
C LEU A 299 21.54 0.97 8.21
N ASN A 300 22.02 -0.26 8.31
CA ASN A 300 23.28 -0.67 7.68
C ASN A 300 23.13 -1.98 6.89
N GLY A 301 24.04 -2.24 5.94
CA GLY A 301 24.13 -3.51 5.23
C GLY A 301 22.82 -3.96 4.58
N SER A 302 22.51 -5.26 4.66
CA SER A 302 21.30 -5.80 4.04
C SER A 302 20.00 -5.23 4.61
N GLU A 303 19.97 -4.83 5.88
CA GLU A 303 18.79 -4.20 6.50
C GLU A 303 18.49 -2.86 5.84
N ALA A 304 19.51 -2.02 5.59
CA ALA A 304 19.34 -0.76 4.86
C ALA A 304 18.79 -0.97 3.45
N ARG A 305 19.43 -1.84 2.66
CA ARG A 305 19.01 -2.14 1.28
C ARG A 305 17.57 -2.62 1.21
N ASN A 306 17.23 -3.58 2.07
CA ASN A 306 15.90 -4.16 2.08
C ASN A 306 14.86 -3.16 2.61
N SER A 307 15.20 -2.34 3.60
CA SER A 307 14.29 -1.33 4.13
C SER A 307 13.96 -0.26 3.10
N VAL A 308 14.94 0.21 2.32
CA VAL A 308 14.71 1.16 1.23
C VAL A 308 13.84 0.56 0.14
N ALA A 309 14.14 -0.66 -0.33
CA ALA A 309 13.32 -1.33 -1.34
C ALA A 309 11.87 -1.55 -0.86
N ASN A 310 11.71 -1.95 0.41
CA ASN A 310 10.41 -2.14 1.05
C ASN A 310 9.64 -0.83 1.16
N ALA A 311 10.29 0.26 1.61
CA ALA A 311 9.66 1.58 1.67
C ALA A 311 9.15 2.01 0.28
N ILE A 312 9.98 1.91 -0.76
CA ILE A 312 9.60 2.29 -2.12
C ILE A 312 8.41 1.46 -2.64
N SER A 313 8.44 0.14 -2.42
CA SER A 313 7.34 -0.76 -2.81
C SER A 313 6.03 -0.49 -2.07
N LEU A 314 6.10 0.05 -0.84
CA LEU A 314 4.92 0.48 -0.09
C LEU A 314 4.34 1.82 -0.54
N GLY A 315 5.08 2.61 -1.34
CA GLY A 315 4.62 3.89 -1.87
C GLY A 315 5.46 5.11 -1.43
N TYR A 316 6.54 4.93 -0.66
CA TYR A 316 7.46 6.03 -0.43
C TYR A 316 8.09 6.48 -1.75
N ARG A 317 8.17 7.80 -1.94
CA ARG A 317 8.87 8.42 -3.09
C ARG A 317 9.96 9.39 -2.67
N MET A 318 10.19 9.57 -1.36
CA MET A 318 11.30 10.34 -0.84
C MET A 318 12.16 9.48 0.09
N ILE A 319 13.48 9.49 -0.11
CA ILE A 319 14.46 8.78 0.72
C ILE A 319 15.48 9.78 1.25
N ASP A 320 15.64 9.82 2.58
CA ASP A 320 16.61 10.68 3.26
C ASP A 320 17.78 9.85 3.80
N THR A 321 18.98 10.18 3.36
CA THR A 321 20.25 9.63 3.83
C THR A 321 21.26 10.74 4.09
N ALA A 322 22.50 10.39 4.42
CA ALA A 322 23.61 11.31 4.58
C ALA A 322 24.95 10.55 4.47
N ASN A 323 26.00 11.24 4.07
CA ASN A 323 27.36 10.70 4.04
C ASN A 323 27.77 10.05 5.38
N ILE A 324 27.50 10.74 6.50
CA ILE A 324 27.86 10.28 7.85
C ILE A 324 27.09 9.05 8.31
N TYR A 325 25.95 8.73 7.70
CA TYR A 325 25.20 7.51 8.04
C TYR A 325 25.94 6.27 7.52
N ALA A 326 26.92 6.45 6.62
CA ALA A 326 27.75 5.40 6.04
C ALA A 326 26.93 4.29 5.37
N ASN A 327 25.78 4.64 4.78
CA ASN A 327 24.87 3.70 4.13
C ASN A 327 24.38 4.14 2.74
N GLU A 328 25.00 5.16 2.14
CA GLU A 328 24.62 5.68 0.81
C GLU A 328 24.73 4.61 -0.29
N GLU A 329 25.68 3.68 -0.18
CA GLU A 329 25.83 2.56 -1.12
C GLU A 329 24.65 1.59 -1.01
N GLU A 330 24.28 1.22 0.21
CA GLU A 330 23.11 0.40 0.46
C GLU A 330 21.80 1.09 0.05
N VAL A 331 21.69 2.41 0.24
CA VAL A 331 20.53 3.17 -0.25
C VAL A 331 20.45 3.10 -1.77
N GLY A 332 21.56 3.30 -2.48
CA GLY A 332 21.64 3.17 -3.95
C GLY A 332 21.26 1.77 -4.44
N GLU A 333 21.77 0.72 -3.78
CA GLU A 333 21.40 -0.65 -4.07
C GLU A 333 19.91 -0.93 -3.81
N GLY A 334 19.34 -0.39 -2.73
CA GLY A 334 17.92 -0.50 -2.39
C GLY A 334 17.01 0.18 -3.43
N ILE A 335 17.40 1.36 -3.90
CA ILE A 335 16.72 2.08 -4.99
C ILE A 335 16.74 1.22 -6.26
N LYS A 336 17.91 0.71 -6.66
CA LYS A 336 18.03 -0.15 -7.84
C LYS A 336 17.19 -1.43 -7.71
N LYS A 337 17.17 -2.04 -6.52
CA LYS A 337 16.38 -3.24 -6.23
C LYS A 337 14.86 -2.98 -6.29
N SER A 338 14.41 -1.76 -6.00
CA SER A 338 12.99 -1.42 -6.05
C SER A 338 12.39 -1.50 -7.45
N GLY A 339 13.20 -1.36 -8.50
CA GLY A 339 12.74 -1.34 -9.89
C GLY A 339 12.09 -0.02 -10.33
N ILE A 340 11.97 0.98 -9.44
CA ILE A 340 11.38 2.28 -9.76
C ILE A 340 12.39 3.16 -10.53
N GLU A 341 11.90 3.90 -11.53
CA GLU A 341 12.74 4.82 -12.28
C GLU A 341 13.26 5.94 -11.38
N ARG A 342 14.56 6.26 -11.49
CA ARG A 342 15.23 7.27 -10.64
C ARG A 342 14.50 8.63 -10.62
N LYS A 343 13.89 9.04 -11.74
CA LYS A 343 13.16 10.31 -11.89
C LYS A 343 11.87 10.39 -11.06
N ASP A 344 11.34 9.25 -10.64
CA ASP A 344 10.11 9.19 -9.83
C ASP A 344 10.43 9.19 -8.33
N LEU A 345 11.71 9.30 -7.96
CA LEU A 345 12.17 9.34 -6.58
C LEU A 345 12.81 10.70 -6.26
N PHE A 346 12.61 11.14 -5.02
CA PHE A 346 13.24 12.31 -4.42
C PHE A 346 14.31 11.84 -3.42
N ILE A 347 15.59 12.02 -3.75
CA ILE A 347 16.70 11.56 -2.92
C ILE A 347 17.37 12.75 -2.23
N THR A 348 17.41 12.70 -0.90
CA THR A 348 18.13 13.64 -0.07
C THR A 348 19.40 13.00 0.48
N THR A 349 20.55 13.67 0.31
CA THR A 349 21.78 13.36 1.06
C THR A 349 22.45 14.63 1.57
N LYS A 350 23.46 14.50 2.44
CA LYS A 350 23.99 15.60 3.23
C LYS A 350 25.51 15.61 3.26
N LEU A 351 26.08 16.80 3.09
CA LEU A 351 27.50 17.10 3.25
C LEU A 351 27.88 17.09 4.74
N TRP A 352 28.79 16.19 5.12
CA TRP A 352 29.28 16.11 6.50
C TRP A 352 30.31 17.20 6.82
N VAL A 353 30.49 17.49 8.11
CA VAL A 353 31.33 18.61 8.59
C VAL A 353 32.81 18.48 8.23
N ASP A 354 33.29 17.25 8.03
CA ASP A 354 34.68 16.98 7.65
C ASP A 354 34.96 17.31 6.18
N ASP A 355 33.92 17.29 5.34
CA ASP A 355 33.98 17.62 3.92
C ASP A 355 33.57 19.09 3.64
N MET A 356 33.46 19.93 4.67
CA MET A 356 33.14 21.34 4.49
C MET A 356 34.31 22.15 3.93
N GLY A 357 33.98 23.08 3.03
CA GLY A 357 34.87 23.99 2.32
C GLY A 357 34.79 23.73 0.81
N TYR A 358 35.09 24.75 0.00
CA TYR A 358 34.78 24.72 -1.43
C TYR A 358 35.26 23.45 -2.17
N GLU A 359 36.56 23.11 -2.12
CA GLU A 359 37.09 21.92 -2.81
C GLU A 359 36.68 20.60 -2.15
N ALA A 360 36.59 20.58 -0.81
CA ALA A 360 36.19 19.39 -0.06
C ALA A 360 34.72 19.04 -0.32
N ALA A 361 33.85 20.04 -0.40
CA ALA A 361 32.43 19.87 -0.69
C ALA A 361 32.22 19.31 -2.10
N LYS A 362 33.03 19.72 -3.08
CA LYS A 362 32.99 19.14 -4.43
C LYS A 362 33.32 17.64 -4.42
N LYS A 363 34.39 17.26 -3.72
CA LYS A 363 34.78 15.84 -3.58
C LYS A 363 33.74 15.03 -2.81
N GLY A 364 33.18 15.59 -1.73
CA GLY A 364 32.15 14.96 -0.91
C GLY A 364 30.88 14.70 -1.71
N PHE A 365 30.41 15.68 -2.48
CA PHE A 365 29.24 15.53 -3.35
C PHE A 365 29.44 14.45 -4.43
N GLU A 366 30.58 14.47 -5.12
CA GLU A 366 30.89 13.44 -6.13
C GLU A 366 31.00 12.04 -5.52
N ALA A 367 31.50 11.92 -4.28
CA ALA A 367 31.52 10.66 -3.56
C ALA A 367 30.11 10.15 -3.25
N SER A 368 29.20 11.03 -2.82
CA SER A 368 27.79 10.68 -2.60
C SER A 368 27.11 10.21 -3.89
N LEU A 369 27.32 10.89 -5.03
CA LEU A 369 26.78 10.44 -6.34
C LEU A 369 27.25 9.03 -6.70
N ARG A 370 28.56 8.75 -6.54
CA ARG A 370 29.13 7.42 -6.81
C ARG A 370 28.53 6.35 -5.91
N LYS A 371 28.44 6.59 -4.61
CA LYS A 371 27.89 5.63 -3.64
C LYS A 371 26.41 5.35 -3.93
N LEU A 372 25.61 6.39 -4.14
CA LEU A 372 24.18 6.26 -4.46
C LEU A 372 23.93 5.67 -5.86
N GLY A 373 24.95 5.65 -6.74
CA GLY A 373 24.83 5.13 -8.10
C GLY A 373 23.89 5.96 -8.96
N THR A 374 23.95 7.29 -8.84
CA THR A 374 23.08 8.23 -9.57
C THR A 374 23.85 9.43 -10.11
N ASP A 375 23.32 10.08 -11.15
CA ASP A 375 23.94 11.23 -11.80
C ASP A 375 23.49 12.58 -11.21
N TYR A 376 22.45 12.59 -10.37
CA TYR A 376 21.96 13.79 -9.71
C TYR A 376 21.30 13.50 -8.36
N ILE A 377 21.26 14.53 -7.50
CA ILE A 377 20.58 14.52 -6.19
C ILE A 377 19.42 15.51 -6.22
N ASP A 378 18.28 15.14 -5.64
CA ASP A 378 17.11 16.03 -5.60
C ASP A 378 17.29 17.13 -4.56
N LEU A 379 17.76 16.78 -3.37
CA LEU A 379 18.10 17.72 -2.31
C LEU A 379 19.47 17.41 -1.70
N TYR A 380 20.37 18.39 -1.72
CA TYR A 380 21.65 18.28 -1.02
C TYR A 380 21.72 19.30 0.11
N LEU A 381 22.03 18.83 1.32
CA LEU A 381 22.03 19.66 2.53
C LEU A 381 23.43 19.82 3.10
N ILE A 382 23.78 21.01 3.59
CA ILE A 382 24.85 21.11 4.61
C ILE A 382 24.29 20.48 5.89
N HIS A 383 24.88 19.38 6.37
CA HIS A 383 24.29 18.59 7.46
C HIS A 383 24.18 19.39 8.76
N ARG A 384 25.19 20.20 9.07
CA ARG A 384 25.15 21.09 10.23
C ARG A 384 26.17 22.21 10.15
N PRO A 385 25.87 23.38 10.74
CA PRO A 385 26.82 24.48 10.78
C PRO A 385 27.93 24.16 11.79
N ARG A 386 29.15 24.54 11.41
CA ARG A 386 30.31 24.57 12.30
C ARG A 386 30.99 25.92 12.09
N PRO A 387 30.96 26.85 13.07
CA PRO A 387 31.44 28.22 12.88
C PRO A 387 32.90 28.33 12.41
N HIS A 388 33.73 27.34 12.73
CA HIS A 388 35.14 27.29 12.32
C HIS A 388 35.38 26.64 10.95
N LYS A 389 34.33 26.15 10.28
CA LYS A 389 34.40 25.53 8.94
C LYS A 389 33.95 26.52 7.87
N ASP A 390 34.38 26.27 6.64
CA ASP A 390 34.07 27.11 5.48
C ASP A 390 32.65 26.81 4.93
N ILE A 391 31.63 27.33 5.61
CA ILE A 391 30.22 27.24 5.18
C ILE A 391 30.03 27.96 3.84
N LYS A 392 30.63 29.14 3.67
CA LYS A 392 30.50 29.96 2.46
C LYS A 392 31.04 29.25 1.22
N GLY A 393 32.22 28.64 1.30
CA GLY A 393 32.80 27.85 0.22
C GLY A 393 32.00 26.59 -0.07
N SER A 394 31.50 25.90 0.97
CA SER A 394 30.61 24.75 0.81
C SER A 394 29.35 25.14 0.04
N TRP A 395 28.70 26.24 0.44
CA TRP A 395 27.50 26.74 -0.23
C TRP A 395 27.77 27.12 -1.69
N LYS A 396 28.88 27.82 -1.95
CA LYS A 396 29.30 28.16 -3.32
C LYS A 396 29.49 26.91 -4.20
N ALA A 397 30.11 25.85 -3.68
CA ALA A 397 30.26 24.60 -4.42
C ALA A 397 28.91 23.96 -4.73
N MET A 398 27.98 23.97 -3.77
CA MET A 398 26.61 23.47 -3.97
C MET A 398 25.85 24.30 -5.01
N GLU A 399 25.99 25.63 -5.02
CA GLU A 399 25.41 26.51 -6.03
C GLU A 399 25.92 26.21 -7.45
N GLU A 400 27.20 25.85 -7.61
CA GLU A 400 27.76 25.43 -8.90
C GLU A 400 27.09 24.14 -9.41
N PHE A 401 27.01 23.10 -8.58
CA PHE A 401 26.34 21.86 -8.97
C PHE A 401 24.83 22.01 -9.17
N TYR A 402 24.20 22.93 -8.44
CA TYR A 402 22.82 23.33 -8.68
C TYR A 402 22.65 23.93 -10.08
N ASN A 403 23.51 24.89 -10.46
CA ASN A 403 23.48 25.51 -11.78
C ASN A 403 23.85 24.53 -12.92
N GLU A 404 24.68 23.52 -12.63
CA GLU A 404 24.96 22.39 -13.55
C GLU A 404 23.80 21.39 -13.66
N GLY A 405 22.76 21.51 -12.82
CA GLY A 405 21.62 20.60 -12.80
C GLY A 405 21.87 19.24 -12.13
N LYS A 406 23.04 19.05 -11.51
CA LYS A 406 23.40 17.86 -10.72
C LYS A 406 22.75 17.85 -9.34
N ILE A 407 22.35 19.01 -8.82
CA ILE A 407 21.51 19.14 -7.63
C ILE A 407 20.24 19.87 -8.01
N LYS A 408 19.05 19.33 -7.70
CA LYS A 408 17.77 19.98 -8.05
C LYS A 408 17.34 21.02 -7.04
N ALA A 409 17.69 20.86 -5.76
CA ALA A 409 17.49 21.82 -4.70
C ALA A 409 18.65 21.74 -3.69
N ILE A 410 19.08 22.89 -3.17
CA ILE A 410 20.11 22.96 -2.13
C ILE A 410 19.50 23.52 -0.86
N GLY A 411 19.95 23.02 0.29
CA GLY A 411 19.42 23.43 1.59
C GLY A 411 20.43 23.22 2.71
N VAL A 412 19.95 23.37 3.93
CA VAL A 412 20.75 23.20 5.13
C VAL A 412 20.02 22.32 6.13
N SER A 413 20.72 21.88 7.17
CA SER A 413 20.15 21.17 8.30
C SER A 413 20.77 21.70 9.59
N ASN A 414 19.94 21.83 10.63
CA ASN A 414 20.34 22.34 11.94
C ASN A 414 20.89 23.77 11.96
N PHE A 415 20.43 24.63 11.04
CA PHE A 415 20.78 26.06 11.07
C PHE A 415 19.77 26.82 11.91
N ASP A 416 20.25 27.69 12.80
CA ASP A 416 19.41 28.66 13.52
C ASP A 416 19.10 29.89 12.65
N THR A 417 18.23 30.77 13.16
CA THR A 417 17.78 31.98 12.46
C THR A 417 18.94 32.93 12.10
N ASP A 418 19.97 33.06 12.93
CA ASP A 418 21.07 34.00 12.69
C ASP A 418 22.08 33.42 11.69
N GLN A 419 22.37 32.13 11.77
CA GLN A 419 23.16 31.40 10.78
C GLN A 419 22.50 31.42 9.40
N LEU A 420 21.16 31.33 9.34
CA LEU A 420 20.42 31.49 8.08
C LEU A 420 20.55 32.91 7.53
N LYS A 421 20.42 33.95 8.36
CA LYS A 421 20.61 35.34 7.91
C LYS A 421 22.04 35.56 7.40
N GLU A 422 23.04 35.00 8.08
CA GLU A 422 24.42 35.05 7.63
C GLU A 422 24.58 34.39 6.26
N LEU A 423 24.08 33.16 6.09
CA LEU A 423 24.09 32.45 4.81
C LEU A 423 23.42 33.28 3.70
N LEU A 424 22.23 33.80 3.96
CA LEU A 424 21.46 34.62 3.02
C LEU A 424 22.17 35.92 2.62
N SER A 425 23.11 36.41 3.43
CA SER A 425 23.87 37.63 3.10
C SER A 425 24.83 37.44 1.91
N TYR A 426 25.21 36.19 1.60
CA TYR A 426 26.13 35.88 0.51
C TYR A 426 25.63 34.80 -0.46
N ALA A 427 24.55 34.09 -0.13
CA ALA A 427 23.93 33.10 -1.00
C ALA A 427 23.32 33.76 -2.25
N LYS A 428 23.62 33.21 -3.43
CA LYS A 428 22.98 33.55 -4.70
C LYS A 428 21.72 32.72 -4.93
N VAL A 429 21.73 31.48 -4.47
CA VAL A 429 20.57 30.59 -4.44
C VAL A 429 20.10 30.50 -3.00
N LYS A 430 18.85 30.90 -2.74
CA LYS A 430 18.26 30.78 -1.39
C LYS A 430 18.12 29.29 -1.02
N PRO A 431 18.47 28.87 0.21
CA PRO A 431 18.20 27.51 0.66
C PRO A 431 16.73 27.15 0.51
N ALA A 432 16.45 26.00 -0.10
CA ALA A 432 15.08 25.51 -0.30
C ALA A 432 14.49 24.91 0.98
N VAL A 433 15.34 24.24 1.77
CA VAL A 433 14.96 23.49 2.98
C VAL A 433 15.91 23.83 4.14
N ASN A 434 15.37 23.87 5.35
CA ASN A 434 16.13 23.68 6.59
C ASN A 434 15.59 22.45 7.34
N GLN A 435 16.38 21.38 7.39
CA GLN A 435 16.01 20.15 8.08
C GLN A 435 16.46 20.21 9.55
N ILE A 436 15.52 20.29 10.50
CA ILE A 436 15.80 20.47 11.93
C ILE A 436 15.05 19.46 12.81
N GLU A 437 15.51 19.26 14.04
CA GLU A 437 14.84 18.39 15.01
C GLU A 437 13.44 18.92 15.25
N THR A 438 12.41 18.13 14.92
CA THR A 438 11.03 18.55 15.21
C THR A 438 10.13 17.37 15.41
N HIS A 439 9.41 17.41 16.53
CA HIS A 439 8.48 16.38 16.94
C HIS A 439 7.59 16.92 18.06
N VAL A 440 6.65 16.10 18.54
CA VAL A 440 5.66 16.53 19.56
C VAL A 440 6.31 17.02 20.87
N LEU A 441 7.51 16.57 21.21
CA LEU A 441 8.25 17.01 22.41
C LEU A 441 9.20 18.20 22.20
N PHE A 442 9.45 18.60 20.95
CA PHE A 442 10.29 19.77 20.62
C PHE A 442 9.77 20.36 19.31
N GLN A 443 8.86 21.31 19.45
CA GLN A 443 7.91 21.62 18.39
C GLN A 443 8.40 22.72 17.43
N GLN A 444 9.39 23.50 17.83
CA GLN A 444 10.07 24.48 16.97
C GLN A 444 9.14 25.52 16.33
N PHE A 445 8.10 25.99 17.03
CA PHE A 445 7.17 27.00 16.48
C PHE A 445 7.87 28.30 16.05
N ALA A 446 8.85 28.77 16.83
CA ALA A 446 9.60 29.96 16.51
C ALA A 446 10.44 29.78 15.23
N ALA A 447 11.20 28.68 15.13
CA ALA A 447 11.97 28.35 13.94
C ALA A 447 11.07 28.17 12.72
N GLN A 448 9.93 27.49 12.86
CA GLN A 448 8.96 27.33 11.77
C GLN A 448 8.46 28.68 11.25
N ARG A 449 8.07 29.60 12.14
CA ARG A 449 7.63 30.95 11.77
C ARG A 449 8.73 31.70 11.03
N ASP A 450 9.96 31.66 11.54
CA ASP A 450 11.09 32.36 10.94
C ASP A 450 11.43 31.78 9.55
N LEU A 451 11.43 30.46 9.39
CA LEU A 451 11.62 29.77 8.11
C LEU A 451 10.52 30.13 7.10
N ASN A 452 9.25 30.14 7.52
CA ASN A 452 8.13 30.57 6.68
C ASN A 452 8.29 32.01 6.20
N ASN A 453 8.68 32.93 7.09
CA ASN A 453 8.95 34.33 6.74
C ASN A 453 10.11 34.46 5.74
N MET A 454 11.09 33.56 5.81
CA MET A 454 12.20 33.50 4.86
C MET A 454 11.83 32.75 3.57
N GLY A 455 10.66 32.12 3.48
CA GLY A 455 10.28 31.26 2.36
C GLY A 455 11.20 30.03 2.23
N ILE A 456 11.63 29.46 3.36
CA ILE A 456 12.44 28.24 3.44
C ILE A 456 11.54 27.14 4.01
N GLN A 457 11.47 25.98 3.35
CA GLN A 457 10.65 24.88 3.82
C GLN A 457 11.29 24.21 5.03
N MET A 458 10.50 23.98 6.07
CA MET A 458 10.93 23.21 7.22
C MET A 458 10.76 21.71 6.97
N GLU A 459 11.79 20.93 7.29
CA GLU A 459 11.73 19.47 7.28
C GLU A 459 12.13 18.93 8.67
N ALA A 460 11.33 18.03 9.21
CA ALA A 460 11.49 17.46 10.54
C ALA A 460 12.28 16.15 10.46
N TRP A 461 13.49 16.14 11.03
CA TRP A 461 14.19 14.90 11.37
C TRP A 461 13.79 14.42 12.78
N SER A 462 13.88 13.10 13.01
CA SER A 462 13.40 12.41 14.22
C SER A 462 11.95 12.74 14.63
N PRO A 463 10.95 12.67 13.73
CA PRO A 463 9.55 12.97 14.08
C PRO A 463 8.98 12.08 15.20
N LEU A 464 9.58 10.91 15.41
CA LEU A 464 9.23 9.95 16.45
C LEU A 464 10.26 9.89 17.58
N VAL A 465 11.11 10.93 17.73
CA VAL A 465 12.07 11.13 18.83
C VAL A 465 13.00 9.92 19.10
N GLY A 466 13.20 9.03 18.13
CA GLY A 466 13.89 7.75 18.37
C GLY A 466 13.27 6.89 19.47
N GLY A 467 11.97 7.06 19.76
CA GLY A 467 11.26 6.40 20.86
C GLY A 467 11.52 6.99 22.26
N ARG A 468 12.29 8.09 22.37
CA ARG A 468 12.54 8.77 23.66
C ARG A 468 11.26 9.39 24.22
N GLY A 469 11.27 9.69 25.52
CA GLY A 469 10.15 10.36 26.19
C GLY A 469 8.84 9.56 26.22
N ASP A 470 8.93 8.23 26.02
CA ASP A 470 7.80 7.30 26.00
C ASP A 470 6.68 7.72 25.04
N ILE A 471 7.05 8.31 23.89
CA ILE A 471 6.06 8.87 22.95
C ILE A 471 5.05 7.82 22.46
N PHE A 472 5.45 6.55 22.39
CA PHE A 472 4.59 5.48 21.88
C PHE A 472 3.55 5.04 22.91
N ASN A 473 3.65 5.43 24.17
CA ASN A 473 2.65 5.19 25.21
C ASN A 473 2.08 6.49 25.82
N ASN A 474 2.37 7.64 25.22
CA ASN A 474 1.89 8.93 25.72
C ASN A 474 0.34 8.94 25.80
N PRO A 475 -0.25 9.31 26.95
CA PRO A 475 -1.69 9.20 27.15
C PRO A 475 -2.51 10.15 26.28
N ILE A 476 -1.98 11.34 25.96
CA ILE A 476 -2.63 12.30 25.05
C ILE A 476 -2.67 11.73 23.64
N LEU A 477 -1.52 11.25 23.12
CA LEU A 477 -1.47 10.61 21.80
C LEU A 477 -2.35 9.36 21.74
N THR A 478 -2.40 8.58 22.82
CA THR A 478 -3.24 7.37 22.91
C THR A 478 -4.74 7.71 22.87
N ALA A 479 -5.17 8.75 23.58
CA ALA A 479 -6.57 9.18 23.56
C ALA A 479 -7.00 9.66 22.17
N ILE A 480 -6.15 10.46 21.52
CA ILE A 480 -6.37 10.95 20.15
C ILE A 480 -6.32 9.78 19.16
N GLY A 481 -5.35 8.87 19.28
CA GLY A 481 -5.21 7.68 18.44
C GLY A 481 -6.47 6.82 18.43
N LYS A 482 -7.08 6.59 19.59
CA LYS A 482 -8.37 5.87 19.71
C LYS A 482 -9.51 6.55 18.96
N LYS A 483 -9.58 7.89 18.97
CA LYS A 483 -10.60 8.65 18.25
C LYS A 483 -10.54 8.41 16.73
N TYR A 484 -9.34 8.23 16.18
CA TYR A 484 -9.12 8.05 14.74
C TYR A 484 -8.84 6.60 14.32
N ASN A 485 -8.79 5.66 15.27
CA ASN A 485 -8.30 4.29 15.04
C ASN A 485 -6.89 4.27 14.42
N LYS A 486 -5.98 5.08 14.97
CA LYS A 486 -4.60 5.25 14.50
C LYS A 486 -3.61 5.08 15.65
N SER A 487 -2.39 4.66 15.33
CA SER A 487 -1.31 4.48 16.31
C SER A 487 -0.74 5.83 16.78
N ASN A 488 -0.07 5.84 17.94
CA ASN A 488 0.55 7.06 18.47
C ASN A 488 1.61 7.64 17.51
N ALA A 489 2.29 6.79 16.74
CA ALA A 489 3.22 7.22 15.70
C ALA A 489 2.51 7.96 14.55
N GLN A 490 1.37 7.44 14.08
CA GLN A 490 0.55 8.07 13.05
C GLN A 490 0.03 9.43 13.52
N ILE A 491 -0.41 9.55 14.78
CA ILE A 491 -0.85 10.84 15.35
C ILE A 491 0.30 11.86 15.37
N ALA A 492 1.49 11.46 15.84
CA ALA A 492 2.66 12.34 15.87
C ALA A 492 3.09 12.80 14.47
N ILE A 493 3.14 11.88 13.49
CA ILE A 493 3.48 12.20 12.10
C ILE A 493 2.42 13.12 11.48
N ARG A 494 1.12 12.79 11.64
CA ARG A 494 0.02 13.60 11.11
C ARG A 494 0.05 15.02 11.66
N TRP A 495 0.35 15.18 12.95
CA TRP A 495 0.45 16.48 13.58
C TRP A 495 1.56 17.35 12.97
N ILE A 496 2.73 16.77 12.67
CA ILE A 496 3.82 17.47 11.96
C ILE A 496 3.38 17.88 10.54
N ILE A 497 2.79 16.94 9.79
CA ILE A 497 2.34 17.18 8.41
C ILE A 497 1.25 18.25 8.34
N GLN A 498 0.28 18.25 9.27
CA GLN A 498 -0.78 19.27 9.33
C GLN A 498 -0.27 20.68 9.63
N ARG A 499 0.94 20.80 10.20
CA ARG A 499 1.62 22.10 10.35
C ARG A 499 2.30 22.55 9.05
N GLY A 500 2.23 21.77 7.98
CA GLY A 500 2.94 22.03 6.72
C GLY A 500 4.43 21.72 6.79
N ILE A 501 4.85 20.86 7.72
CA ILE A 501 6.25 20.45 7.89
C ILE A 501 6.45 19.09 7.21
N ILE A 502 7.46 19.01 6.34
CA ILE A 502 7.87 17.76 5.70
C ILE A 502 8.53 16.86 6.75
N THR A 503 8.39 15.54 6.68
CA THR A 503 9.01 14.68 7.70
C THR A 503 9.55 13.34 7.18
N VAL A 504 10.57 12.82 7.87
CA VAL A 504 11.32 11.61 7.48
C VAL A 504 11.42 10.59 8.63
N PRO A 505 10.34 9.90 9.01
CA PRO A 505 10.41 8.82 9.99
C PRO A 505 11.28 7.66 9.48
N ARG A 506 11.97 7.00 10.41
CA ARG A 506 12.83 5.83 10.15
C ARG A 506 12.28 4.61 10.86
N THR A 507 12.31 3.47 10.19
CA THR A 507 12.03 2.14 10.77
C THR A 507 12.60 1.05 9.86
N SER A 508 13.00 -0.10 10.40
CA SER A 508 13.28 -1.31 9.59
C SER A 508 12.11 -2.30 9.55
N ASN A 509 11.05 -2.04 10.33
CA ASN A 509 9.87 -2.90 10.38
C ASN A 509 8.87 -2.51 9.27
N LEU A 510 8.54 -3.47 8.40
CA LEU A 510 7.64 -3.30 7.26
C LEU A 510 6.23 -2.85 7.66
N ALA A 511 5.68 -3.34 8.77
CA ALA A 511 4.36 -2.94 9.23
C ALA A 511 4.36 -1.46 9.64
N TYR A 512 5.39 -1.02 10.38
CA TYR A 512 5.53 0.39 10.76
C TYR A 512 5.81 1.30 9.57
N MET A 513 6.51 0.83 8.52
CA MET A 513 6.64 1.60 7.27
C MET A 513 5.27 1.86 6.65
N SER A 514 4.41 0.83 6.63
CA SER A 514 3.05 0.96 6.13
C SER A 514 2.22 1.90 7.00
N GLU A 515 2.25 1.76 8.33
CA GLU A 515 1.55 2.66 9.24
C GLU A 515 1.98 4.11 9.09
N ASN A 516 3.29 4.36 8.99
CA ASN A 516 3.85 5.71 8.86
C ASN A 516 3.40 6.41 7.56
N LEU A 517 3.15 5.67 6.48
CA LEU A 517 2.55 6.21 5.24
C LEU A 517 1.06 6.50 5.37
N ASP A 518 0.37 5.80 6.27
CA ASP A 518 -1.09 5.79 6.39
C ASP A 518 -1.59 6.94 7.28
N VAL A 519 -1.16 8.16 6.92
CA VAL A 519 -1.38 9.40 7.67
C VAL A 519 -2.08 10.49 6.85
N PHE A 520 -2.65 10.12 5.70
CA PHE A 520 -3.31 11.06 4.78
C PHE A 520 -4.82 10.83 4.64
N ASP A 521 -5.35 9.80 5.26
CA ASP A 521 -6.76 9.39 5.24
C ASP A 521 -7.58 9.94 6.43
N PHE A 522 -6.96 10.74 7.31
CA PHE A 522 -7.62 11.39 8.45
C PHE A 522 -7.07 12.79 8.71
N GLU A 523 -7.78 13.58 9.51
CA GLU A 523 -7.39 14.93 9.92
C GLU A 523 -7.63 15.13 11.43
N LEU A 524 -6.58 15.56 12.14
CA LEU A 524 -6.64 15.99 13.54
C LEU A 524 -7.39 17.31 13.61
N ASP A 525 -8.43 17.36 14.45
CA ASP A 525 -9.17 18.62 14.62
C ASP A 525 -8.38 19.64 15.45
N ALA A 526 -8.92 20.86 15.54
CA ALA A 526 -8.26 21.95 16.26
C ALA A 526 -8.01 21.64 17.75
N ALA A 527 -8.88 20.85 18.40
CA ALA A 527 -8.72 20.48 19.80
C ALA A 527 -7.61 19.44 19.98
N ASP A 528 -7.49 18.48 19.07
CA ASP A 528 -6.40 17.49 19.07
C ASP A 528 -5.05 18.17 18.80
N MET A 529 -5.00 19.05 17.79
CA MET A 529 -3.80 19.84 17.47
C MET A 529 -3.33 20.68 18.66
N LYS A 530 -4.27 21.27 19.41
CA LYS A 530 -4.01 22.04 20.63
C LYS A 530 -3.48 21.14 21.76
N GLN A 531 -4.10 20.00 22.03
CA GLN A 531 -3.65 19.08 23.08
C GLN A 531 -2.22 18.58 22.83
N ILE A 532 -1.87 18.29 21.58
CA ILE A 532 -0.51 17.88 21.22
C ILE A 532 0.47 19.05 21.39
N SER A 533 0.05 20.30 21.15
CA SER A 533 0.91 21.46 21.35
C SER A 533 1.37 21.65 22.81
N ASP A 534 0.58 21.15 23.78
CA ASP A 534 0.91 21.21 25.20
C ASP A 534 2.01 20.20 25.61
N LEU A 535 2.44 19.30 24.71
CA LEU A 535 3.53 18.33 24.94
C LEU A 535 4.94 18.93 24.75
N ASP A 536 5.06 20.17 24.27
CA ASP A 536 6.35 20.77 23.95
C ASP A 536 7.23 20.94 25.19
N LEU A 537 8.42 20.33 25.16
CA LEU A 537 9.44 20.53 26.18
C LEU A 537 10.36 21.72 25.84
N ASN A 538 10.24 22.24 24.61
CA ASN A 538 11.02 23.35 24.08
C ASN A 538 12.54 23.19 24.30
N LYS A 539 13.03 21.95 24.17
CA LYS A 539 14.45 21.59 24.25
C LYS A 539 14.73 20.35 23.40
N THR A 540 15.94 20.27 22.85
CA THR A 540 16.39 19.08 22.13
C THR A 540 16.25 17.82 22.99
N GLN A 541 15.80 16.74 22.36
CA GLN A 541 15.81 15.40 22.93
C GLN A 541 17.05 14.63 22.50
N PHE A 542 17.98 15.27 21.80
CA PHE A 542 19.19 14.74 21.19
C PHE A 542 20.43 15.60 21.55
N PRO A 543 20.67 15.92 22.84
CA PRO A 543 21.73 16.84 23.26
C PRO A 543 23.14 16.34 22.94
N GLU A 544 23.32 15.03 22.74
CA GLU A 544 24.59 14.47 22.28
C GLU A 544 25.00 14.95 20.88
N TRP A 545 24.05 15.53 20.15
CA TRP A 545 24.28 16.12 18.86
C TRP A 545 24.43 17.64 18.91
N GLU A 546 24.20 18.36 20.01
CA GLU A 546 24.40 19.83 20.01
C GLU A 546 25.85 20.25 19.67
#